data_AF-A0A7G9YEC9-F1
#
_entry.id   AF-A0A7G9YEC9-F1
#
_cell.length_a   1.000
_cell.length_b   1.000
_cell.length_c   1.000
_cell.angle_alpha   90.00
_cell.angle_beta   90.00
_cell.angle_gamma   90.00
#
_symmetry.space_group_name_H-M   'P 1'
#
loop_
_entity.id
_entity.type
_entity.pdbx_description
1 polymer ?
#
loop_
_entity_poly.entity_id
_entity_poly.type
_entity_poly.pdbx_seq_one_letter_code
_entity_poly.pdbx_strand_id
1 'polypeptide(L)' 'MENYLWMKTVNLGDDTGEYGLEFKSRNGSITCRELLGCDISTSEGMKLAEDNGLFITRCPKFVRDAAEIIEQILL' A
#
# COMPACT_ATOMS: atom_id res chain seq x y z
N MET A 1 -23.73 -0.61 -4.20
CA MET A 1 -22.51 -1.32 -4.64
C MET A 1 -21.84 -0.48 -5.72
N GLU A 2 -21.36 0.70 -5.34
CA GLU A 2 -20.73 1.63 -6.28
C GLU A 2 -19.22 1.46 -6.17
N ASN A 3 -18.68 0.84 -7.22
CA ASN A 3 -17.34 0.97 -7.76
C ASN A 3 -16.33 1.76 -6.90
N TYR A 4 -15.48 1.02 -6.20
CA TYR A 4 -14.15 1.43 -5.76
C TYR A 4 -13.22 1.66 -6.98
N LEU A 5 -13.67 2.43 -7.97
CA LEU A 5 -12.88 2.75 -9.16
C LEU A 5 -11.70 3.66 -8.82
N TRP A 6 -11.77 4.42 -7.71
CA TRP A 6 -10.66 5.23 -7.23
C TRP A 6 -9.43 4.38 -6.84
N MET A 7 -9.61 3.11 -6.44
CA MET A 7 -8.48 2.22 -6.16
C MET A 7 -7.71 1.82 -7.42
N LYS A 8 -8.31 1.91 -8.62
CA LYS A 8 -7.63 1.62 -9.89
C LYS A 8 -6.82 2.79 -10.43
N THR A 9 -6.99 4.01 -9.88
CA THR A 9 -6.36 5.23 -10.40
C THR A 9 -5.23 5.76 -9.51
N VAL A 10 -5.08 5.27 -8.27
CA VAL A 10 -3.86 5.54 -7.49
C VAL A 10 -2.73 4.66 -8.02
N ASN A 11 -2.18 5.05 -9.17
CA ASN A 11 -0.97 4.44 -9.69
C ASN A 11 0.20 4.99 -8.86
N LEU A 12 0.48 4.37 -7.71
CA LEU A 12 1.69 4.60 -6.88
C LEU A 12 2.97 4.09 -7.60
N GLY A 13 2.96 4.10 -8.93
CA GLY A 13 3.87 3.36 -9.79
C GLY A 13 5.14 4.11 -10.19
N ASP A 14 5.42 5.26 -9.58
CA ASP A 14 6.69 5.95 -9.77
C ASP A 14 7.49 5.86 -8.45
N ASP A 15 8.46 4.94 -8.41
CA ASP A 15 9.41 4.81 -7.30
C ASP A 15 10.52 5.85 -7.33
N THR A 16 10.57 6.68 -8.38
CA THR A 16 11.58 7.74 -8.58
C THR A 16 11.11 9.12 -8.17
N GLY A 17 9.79 9.32 -8.02
CA GLY A 17 9.21 10.55 -7.50
C GLY A 17 9.38 10.72 -5.98
N GLU A 18 9.33 11.96 -5.50
CA GLU A 18 9.49 12.33 -4.07
C GLU A 18 8.58 11.51 -3.15
N TYR A 19 7.31 11.34 -3.54
CA TYR A 19 6.36 10.47 -2.83
C TYR A 19 6.87 9.03 -2.72
N GLY A 20 7.32 8.43 -3.83
CA GLY A 20 7.75 7.04 -3.89
C GLY A 20 8.99 6.80 -3.03
N LEU A 21 9.94 7.74 -3.06
CA LEU A 21 11.15 7.71 -2.24
C LEU A 21 10.81 7.81 -0.75
N GLU A 22 9.95 8.75 -0.35
CA GLU A 22 9.57 8.91 1.06
C GLU A 22 8.74 7.73 1.57
N PHE A 23 7.79 7.23 0.78
CA PHE A 23 7.00 6.06 1.14
C PHE A 23 7.90 4.83 1.32
N LYS A 24 8.84 4.61 0.39
CA LYS A 24 9.81 3.52 0.47
C LYS A 24 10.76 3.70 1.65
N SER A 25 11.16 4.93 1.98
CA SER A 25 11.97 5.23 3.17
C SER A 25 11.25 4.83 4.46
N ARG A 26 9.96 5.12 4.60
CA ARG A 26 9.14 4.78 5.79
C ARG A 26 8.72 3.31 5.87
N ASN A 27 8.55 2.64 4.73
CA ASN A 27 7.89 1.33 4.65
C ASN A 27 8.76 0.21 4.09
N GLY A 28 9.92 0.54 3.53
CA GLY A 28 10.87 -0.40 2.91
C GLY A 28 10.54 -0.78 1.47
N SER A 29 9.29 -0.64 1.04
CA SER A 29 8.84 -0.94 -0.32
C SER A 29 7.61 -0.11 -0.70
N ILE A 30 7.29 -0.07 -1.98
CA ILE A 30 6.03 0.44 -2.54
C ILE A 30 5.09 -0.70 -3.00
N THR A 31 5.52 -1.96 -2.94
CA THR A 31 4.75 -3.10 -3.44
C THR A 31 4.09 -3.88 -2.31
N CYS A 32 2.79 -4.15 -2.42
CA CYS A 32 2.06 -4.91 -1.38
C CYS A 32 2.67 -6.28 -1.10
N ARG A 33 3.21 -6.95 -2.13
CA ARG A 33 3.85 -8.26 -1.97
C ARG A 33 5.03 -8.21 -1.00
N GLU A 34 5.87 -7.20 -1.11
CA GLU A 34 7.03 -7.01 -0.21
C GLU A 34 6.59 -6.48 1.17
N LEU A 35 5.63 -5.55 1.20
CA LEU A 35 5.12 -4.95 2.45
C LEU A 35 4.41 -5.96 3.36
N LEU A 36 3.66 -6.88 2.76
CA LEU A 36 2.88 -7.91 3.45
C LEU A 36 3.60 -9.26 3.53
N GLY A 37 4.68 -9.44 2.77
CA GLY A 37 5.43 -10.70 2.72
C GLY A 37 4.68 -11.86 2.04
N CYS A 38 3.61 -11.58 1.30
CA CYS A 38 2.81 -12.57 0.59
C CYS A 38 2.19 -11.99 -0.69
N ASP A 39 1.92 -12.85 -1.67
CA ASP A 39 1.33 -12.43 -2.94
C ASP A 39 -0.21 -12.48 -2.90
N ILE A 40 -0.83 -11.36 -2.55
CA ILE A 40 -2.30 -11.22 -2.50
C ILE A 40 -2.98 -11.29 -3.88
N SER A 41 -2.23 -11.41 -4.99
CA SER A 41 -2.80 -11.73 -6.31
C SER A 41 -3.07 -13.22 -6.51
N THR A 42 -2.61 -14.07 -5.58
CA THR A 42 -2.86 -15.50 -5.54
C THR A 42 -3.88 -15.85 -4.46
N SER A 43 -4.65 -16.92 -4.65
CA SER A 43 -5.61 -17.41 -3.67
C SER A 43 -4.93 -17.78 -2.35
N GLU A 44 -3.74 -18.38 -2.42
CA GLU A 44 -2.94 -18.79 -1.27
C GLU A 44 -2.43 -17.59 -0.47
N GLY A 45 -1.89 -16.58 -1.16
CA GLY A 45 -1.39 -15.37 -0.51
C GLY A 45 -2.51 -14.50 0.06
N MET A 46 -3.66 -14.44 -0.62
CA MET A 46 -4.86 -13.76 -0.09
C MET A 46 -5.32 -14.39 1.22
N LYS A 47 -5.45 -15.73 1.24
CA LYS A 47 -5.81 -16.46 2.45
C LYS A 47 -4.82 -16.26 3.58
N LEU A 48 -3.52 -16.28 3.29
CA LEU A 48 -2.48 -16.01 4.29
C LEU A 48 -2.64 -14.61 4.89
N ALA A 49 -2.90 -13.60 4.06
CA ALA A 49 -3.11 -12.23 4.52
C ALA A 49 -4.35 -12.08 5.42
N GLU A 50 -5.44 -12.79 5.09
CA GLU A 50 -6.67 -12.84 5.90
C GLU A 50 -6.44 -13.56 7.24
N ASP A 51 -5.88 -14.77 7.20
CA ASP A 51 -5.65 -15.60 8.39
C ASP A 51 -4.71 -14.92 9.40
N ASN A 52 -3.76 -14.10 8.91
CA ASN A 52 -2.85 -13.31 9.74
C ASN A 52 -3.35 -11.89 10.02
N GLY A 53 -4.56 -11.53 9.57
CA GLY A 53 -5.17 -10.23 9.80
C GLY A 53 -4.37 -9.05 9.24
N LEU A 54 -3.58 -9.23 8.18
CA LEU A 54 -2.65 -8.22 7.67
C LEU A 54 -3.37 -6.96 7.16
N PHE A 55 -4.58 -7.11 6.62
CA PHE A 55 -5.41 -5.98 6.19
C PHE A 55 -5.88 -5.07 7.34
N ILE A 56 -5.85 -5.57 8.57
CA ILE A 56 -6.27 -4.84 9.78
C ILE A 56 -5.05 -4.38 10.57
N THR A 57 -4.00 -5.19 10.63
CA THR A 57 -2.83 -4.92 11.47
C THR A 57 -1.71 -4.17 10.74
N ARG A 58 -1.63 -4.27 9.41
CA ARG A 58 -0.54 -3.69 8.59
C ARG A 58 -1.05 -2.63 7.63
N CYS A 59 -2.03 -2.95 6.79
CA CYS A 59 -2.51 -2.04 5.74
C CYS A 59 -2.92 -0.65 6.25
N PRO A 60 -3.57 -0.48 7.42
CA PRO A 60 -3.96 0.85 7.89
C PRO A 60 -2.76 1.76 8.18
N LYS A 61 -1.61 1.21 8.58
CA LYS A 61 -0.36 1.98 8.72
C LYS A 61 0.10 2.48 7.36
N PHE A 62 0.16 1.61 6.36
CA PHE A 62 0.58 1.98 5.01
C PHE A 62 -0.32 3.03 4.37
N VAL A 63 -1.64 2.92 4.54
CA VAL A 63 -2.59 3.93 4.04
C VAL A 63 -2.43 5.27 4.75
N ARG A 64 -2.19 5.25 6.07
CA ARG A 64 -1.92 6.48 6.84
C ARG A 64 -0.65 7.16 6.36
N ASP A 65 0.45 6.43 6.25
CA ASP A 65 1.72 6.96 5.75
C ASP A 65 1.56 7.58 4.36
N ALA A 66 0.85 6.90 3.45
CA ALA A 66 0.58 7.44 2.12
C ALA A 66 -0.15 8.79 2.19
N ALA A 67 -1.18 8.91 3.03
CA ALA A 67 -1.92 10.15 3.21
C ALA A 67 -1.03 11.27 3.80
N GLU A 68 -0.25 10.98 4.83
CA GLU A 68 0.65 11.94 5.47
C GLU A 68 1.73 12.45 4.51
N ILE A 69 2.29 11.59 3.65
CA ILE A 69 3.30 12.00 2.65
C ILE A 69 2.67 12.90 1.60
N ILE A 70 1.46 12.58 1.12
CA ILE A 70 0.76 13.42 0.15
C ILE A 70 0.45 14.79 0.76
N GLU A 71 -0.01 14.83 2.01
CA GLU A 71 -0.23 16.10 2.73
C GLU A 71 1.05 16.92 2.83
N GLN A 72 2.21 16.29 3.06
CA GLN A 72 3.50 16.97 3.12
C GLN A 72 3.99 17.52 1.78
N ILE A 73 3.65 16.86 0.66
CA ILE A 73 4.08 17.29 -0.68
C ILE A 73 3.15 18.39 -1.25
N LEU A 74 1.87 18.38 -0.87
CA LEU A 74 0.87 19.35 -1.36
C LEU A 74 0.86 20.68 -0.60
N LEU A 75 1.54 20.77 0.56
CA LEU A 75 1.63 21.96 1.41
C LEU A 75 2.99 22.65 1.25
#